data_AF-A0A521NYK3-F1
#
_entry.id   AF-A0A521NYK3-F1
#
_cell.length_a   1.000
_cell.length_b   1.000
_cell.length_c   1.000
_cell.angle_alpha   90.00
_cell.angle_beta   90.00
_cell.angle_gamma   90.00
#
_symmetry.space_group_name_H-M   'P 1'
#
loop_
_entity.id
_entity.type
_entity.pdbx_description
1 polymer ?
#
loop_
_entity_poly.entity_id
_entity_poly.type
_entity_poly.pdbx_seq_one_letter_code
_entity_poly.pdbx_strand_id
1 'polypeptide(L)'
;MPDGAHTPANGQRPAPDEVWAQVREDYLAGISAPECCRRHGVGLTALRKRAAGEGWRRADQPWTPPLRLDPWDEGVLLEERVDGDLDKVELHELEWIADRRMMRAVLRGDAVEALRWRRVRFVIESDARELARRIHADEVMRWAFDESGPPREAHEAHDVNGVNGVSGSGA
;
A
#
# COMPACT_ATOMS: atom_id res chain seq x y z
N MET A 1 -61.24 30.33 -21.06
CA MET A 1 -61.06 28.95 -21.54
C MET A 1 -60.12 28.23 -20.58
N PRO A 2 -60.57 27.18 -19.88
CA PRO A 2 -59.69 26.33 -19.09
C PRO A 2 -59.33 25.07 -19.89
N ASP A 3 -58.19 25.06 -20.57
CA ASP A 3 -57.63 23.79 -21.07
C ASP A 3 -56.94 23.06 -19.92
N GLY A 4 -57.50 21.90 -19.57
CA GLY A 4 -57.12 21.16 -18.39
C GLY A 4 -55.72 20.59 -18.47
N ALA A 5 -54.94 20.80 -17.41
CA ALA A 5 -53.65 20.14 -17.23
C ALA A 5 -53.84 18.61 -17.36
N HIS A 6 -53.17 18.01 -18.34
CA HIS A 6 -53.07 16.56 -18.46
C HIS A 6 -52.19 16.04 -17.31
N THR A 7 -52.82 15.74 -16.17
CA THR A 7 -52.26 14.88 -15.14
C THR A 7 -52.49 13.44 -15.55
N PRO A 8 -51.48 12.67 -16.01
CA PRO A 8 -51.64 11.24 -16.24
C PRO A 8 -51.73 10.52 -14.90
N ALA A 9 -52.92 10.49 -14.31
CA ALA A 9 -53.30 9.51 -13.30
C ALA A 9 -53.41 8.14 -13.98
N ASN A 10 -52.27 7.51 -14.25
CA ASN A 10 -52.20 6.27 -15.00
C ASN A 10 -51.66 5.13 -14.13
N GLY A 11 -52.50 4.11 -13.94
CA GLY A 11 -52.05 2.76 -13.61
C GLY A 11 -51.27 2.19 -14.80
N GLN A 12 -50.02 2.63 -14.97
CA GLN A 12 -49.13 2.05 -15.97
C GLN A 12 -49.03 0.55 -15.72
N ARG A 13 -49.26 -0.24 -16.79
CA ARG A 13 -48.88 -1.66 -16.77
C ARG A 13 -47.40 -1.75 -16.36
N PRO A 14 -47.01 -2.72 -15.52
CA PRO A 14 -45.60 -2.96 -15.23
C PRO A 14 -44.81 -3.03 -16.52
N ALA A 15 -43.65 -2.36 -16.59
CA ALA A 15 -42.78 -2.50 -17.75
C ALA A 15 -42.44 -4.00 -17.94
N PRO A 16 -42.29 -4.48 -19.19
CA PRO A 16 -41.96 -5.88 -19.47
C PRO A 16 -40.70 -6.32 -18.71
N ASP A 17 -40.60 -7.60 -18.36
CA ASP A 17 -39.44 -8.11 -17.61
C ASP A 17 -38.12 -7.98 -18.39
N GLU A 18 -38.17 -7.95 -19.73
CA GLU A 18 -37.03 -7.60 -20.59
C GLU A 18 -36.47 -6.19 -20.28
N VAL A 19 -37.35 -5.20 -20.10
CA VAL A 19 -36.95 -3.83 -19.72
C VAL A 19 -36.35 -3.83 -18.32
N TRP A 20 -36.89 -4.64 -17.39
CA TRP A 20 -36.32 -4.76 -16.05
C TRP A 20 -34.98 -5.48 -15.99
N ALA A 21 -34.72 -6.43 -16.90
CA ALA A 21 -33.40 -7.04 -17.06
C ALA A 21 -32.37 -5.99 -17.51
N GLN A 22 -32.70 -5.15 -18.49
CA GLN A 22 -31.82 -4.06 -18.94
C GLN A 22 -31.62 -2.98 -17.86
N VAL A 23 -32.67 -2.62 -17.11
CA VAL A 23 -32.58 -1.71 -15.95
C VAL A 23 -31.65 -2.29 -14.87
N ARG A 24 -31.73 -3.60 -14.60
CA ARG A 24 -30.87 -4.29 -13.62
C ARG A 24 -29.42 -4.25 -14.06
N GLU A 25 -29.13 -4.57 -15.32
CA GLU A 25 -27.80 -4.53 -15.91
C GLU A 25 -27.16 -3.13 -15.76
N ASP A 26 -27.84 -2.09 -16.24
CA ASP A 26 -27.38 -0.70 -16.12
C ASP A 26 -27.17 -0.26 -14.66
N TYR A 27 -28.08 -0.63 -13.76
CA TYR A 27 -28.02 -0.25 -12.35
C TYR A 27 -26.85 -0.94 -11.63
N LEU A 28 -26.58 -2.22 -11.94
CA LEU A 28 -25.43 -2.96 -11.41
C LEU A 28 -24.11 -2.52 -12.04
N ALA A 29 -24.11 -2.07 -13.30
CA ALA A 29 -22.98 -1.40 -13.95
C ALA A 29 -22.63 -0.03 -13.32
N GLY A 30 -23.43 0.44 -12.35
CA GLY A 30 -23.15 1.62 -11.53
C GLY A 30 -23.88 2.89 -11.96
N ILE A 31 -24.76 2.82 -12.97
CA ILE A 31 -25.58 3.95 -13.39
C ILE A 31 -26.55 4.34 -12.26
N SER A 32 -26.73 5.64 -12.04
CA SER A 32 -27.59 6.13 -10.95
C SER A 32 -29.06 5.78 -11.20
N ALA A 33 -29.81 5.44 -10.14
CA ALA A 33 -31.23 5.09 -10.26
C ALA A 33 -32.08 6.14 -11.03
N PRO A 34 -31.92 7.47 -10.84
CA PRO A 34 -32.63 8.47 -11.65
C PRO A 34 -32.29 8.43 -13.14
N GLU A 35 -31.05 8.04 -13.50
CA GLU A 35 -30.62 7.90 -14.89
C GLU A 35 -31.16 6.60 -15.52
N CYS A 36 -31.12 5.47 -14.81
CA CYS A 36 -31.79 4.24 -15.24
C CYS A 36 -33.29 4.48 -15.50
N CYS A 37 -33.95 5.27 -14.64
CA CYS A 37 -35.36 5.64 -14.81
C CYS A 37 -35.61 6.47 -16.08
N ARG A 38 -34.74 7.45 -16.39
CA ARG A 38 -34.82 8.24 -17.63
C ARG A 38 -34.59 7.38 -18.87
N ARG A 39 -33.57 6.51 -18.86
CA ARG A 39 -33.15 5.70 -20.00
C ARG A 39 -34.18 4.63 -20.41
N HIS A 40 -34.84 4.03 -19.42
CA HIS A 40 -35.78 2.90 -19.62
C HIS A 40 -37.25 3.26 -19.38
N GLY A 41 -37.57 4.51 -19.08
CA GLY A 41 -38.95 4.97 -18.85
C GLY A 41 -39.62 4.39 -17.60
N VAL A 42 -38.86 3.86 -16.64
CA VAL A 42 -39.38 3.23 -15.43
C VAL A 42 -39.48 4.20 -14.25
N GLY A 43 -40.51 4.03 -13.41
CA GLY A 43 -40.71 4.87 -12.22
C GLY A 43 -39.70 4.59 -11.10
N LEU A 44 -39.13 5.65 -10.51
CA LEU A 44 -38.10 5.56 -9.45
C LEU A 44 -38.54 4.75 -8.22
N THR A 45 -39.80 4.86 -7.82
CA THR A 45 -40.38 4.08 -6.70
C THR A 45 -40.46 2.59 -7.05
N ALA A 46 -40.81 2.25 -8.30
CA ALA A 46 -40.85 0.86 -8.76
C ALA A 46 -39.44 0.26 -8.83
N LEU A 47 -38.47 1.00 -9.39
CA LEU A 47 -37.06 0.59 -9.42
C LEU A 47 -36.52 0.35 -8.00
N ARG A 48 -36.76 1.28 -7.06
CA ARG A 48 -36.33 1.11 -5.65
C ARG A 48 -36.98 -0.11 -4.98
N LYS A 49 -38.28 -0.35 -5.22
CA LYS A 49 -38.99 -1.50 -4.66
C LYS A 49 -38.46 -2.83 -5.24
N ARG A 50 -38.21 -2.89 -6.55
CA ARG A 50 -37.68 -4.08 -7.23
C ARG A 50 -36.23 -4.35 -6.83
N ALA A 51 -35.38 -3.32 -6.84
CA ALA A 51 -34.00 -3.38 -6.34
C ALA A 51 -33.90 -3.84 -4.87
N ALA A 52 -34.88 -3.49 -4.02
CA ALA A 52 -34.93 -3.93 -2.64
C ALA A 52 -35.44 -5.37 -2.46
N GLY A 53 -36.34 -5.85 -3.31
CA GLY A 53 -36.84 -7.23 -3.27
C GLY A 53 -35.91 -8.25 -3.94
N GLU A 54 -35.14 -7.83 -4.94
CA GLU A 54 -34.24 -8.68 -5.71
C GLU A 54 -32.74 -8.49 -5.36
N GLY A 55 -32.42 -7.73 -4.31
CA GLY A 55 -31.05 -7.59 -3.80
C GLY A 55 -30.10 -6.80 -4.71
N TRP A 56 -30.59 -5.85 -5.51
CA TRP A 56 -29.75 -5.07 -6.42
C TRP A 56 -29.02 -3.91 -5.73
N ARG A 57 -29.40 -3.52 -4.50
CA ARG A 57 -28.80 -2.34 -3.85
C ARG A 57 -27.33 -2.64 -3.50
N ARG A 58 -26.47 -1.61 -3.48
CA ARG A 58 -25.07 -1.74 -3.03
C ARG A 58 -24.90 -2.37 -1.64
N ALA A 59 -25.90 -2.27 -0.77
CA ALA A 59 -25.89 -2.91 0.56
C ALA A 59 -26.30 -4.40 0.53
N ASP A 60 -27.00 -4.82 -0.52
CA ASP A 60 -27.41 -6.23 -0.73
C ASP A 60 -26.37 -7.00 -1.56
N GLN A 61 -25.47 -6.30 -2.27
CA GLN A 61 -24.34 -6.89 -2.98
C GLN A 61 -23.26 -7.38 -2.01
N PRO A 62 -22.52 -8.47 -2.33
CA PRO A 62 -21.37 -8.89 -1.55
C PRO A 62 -20.38 -7.72 -1.38
N TRP A 63 -19.89 -7.51 -0.16
CA TRP A 63 -18.88 -6.49 0.07
C TRP A 63 -17.61 -6.81 -0.71
N THR A 64 -17.35 -6.04 -1.77
CA THR A 64 -16.12 -6.12 -2.54
C THR A 64 -15.08 -5.21 -1.87
N PRO A 65 -13.95 -5.74 -1.38
CA PRO A 65 -12.88 -4.89 -0.84
C PRO A 65 -12.40 -3.88 -1.89
N PRO A 66 -12.20 -2.60 -1.51
CA PRO A 66 -11.75 -1.57 -2.44
C PRO A 66 -10.32 -1.87 -2.91
N LEU A 67 -10.13 -1.96 -4.23
CA LEU A 67 -8.89 -2.35 -4.91
C LEU A 67 -8.22 -3.59 -4.32
N ARG A 68 -8.68 -4.78 -4.74
CA ARG A 68 -7.78 -5.92 -4.79
C ARG A 68 -6.64 -5.56 -5.76
N LEU A 69 -5.39 -5.72 -5.32
CA LEU A 69 -4.23 -5.66 -6.20
C LEU A 69 -4.40 -6.64 -7.36
N ASP A 70 -3.74 -6.36 -8.49
CA ASP A 70 -3.70 -7.29 -9.62
C ASP A 70 -3.19 -8.66 -9.11
N PRO A 71 -3.82 -9.81 -9.43
CA PRO A 71 -3.32 -11.12 -8.99
C PRO A 71 -1.86 -11.40 -9.39
N TRP A 72 -1.35 -10.69 -10.41
CA TRP A 72 0.03 -10.76 -10.89
C TRP A 72 0.90 -9.58 -10.42
N ASP A 73 0.42 -8.80 -9.45
CA ASP A 73 1.19 -7.71 -8.86
C ASP A 73 2.37 -8.28 -8.07
N GLU A 74 3.56 -7.72 -8.26
CA GLU A 74 4.79 -8.33 -7.75
C GLU A 74 4.90 -8.21 -6.22
N GLY A 75 4.10 -7.33 -5.59
CA GLY A 75 3.95 -7.31 -4.13
C GLY A 75 3.12 -8.47 -3.59
N VAL A 76 2.17 -9.01 -4.36
CA VAL A 76 1.44 -10.24 -3.99
C VAL A 76 2.37 -11.44 -4.10
N LEU A 77 3.16 -11.51 -5.19
CA LEU A 77 4.16 -12.57 -5.37
C LEU A 77 5.30 -12.50 -4.35
N LEU A 78 5.67 -11.29 -3.88
CA LEU A 78 6.60 -11.12 -2.76
C LEU A 78 5.99 -11.64 -1.46
N GLU A 79 4.76 -11.24 -1.13
CA GLU A 79 4.04 -11.66 0.08
C GLU A 79 3.88 -13.19 0.16
N GLU A 80 3.52 -13.83 -0.96
CA GLU A 80 3.48 -15.30 -1.09
C GLU A 80 4.85 -15.97 -0.92
N ARG A 81 5.94 -15.35 -1.42
CA ARG A 81 7.31 -15.89 -1.28
C ARG A 81 7.84 -15.80 0.16
N VAL A 82 7.52 -14.73 0.88
CA VAL A 82 8.04 -14.52 2.24
C VAL A 82 7.20 -15.20 3.32
N ASP A 83 5.96 -15.59 3.00
CA ASP A 83 5.01 -16.26 3.92
C ASP A 83 4.77 -15.42 5.20
N GLY A 84 4.62 -14.10 5.02
CA GLY A 84 4.45 -13.13 6.11
C GLY A 84 5.72 -12.79 6.91
N ASP A 85 6.86 -13.43 6.62
CA ASP A 85 8.13 -13.14 7.29
C ASP A 85 8.82 -11.90 6.70
N LEU A 86 8.61 -10.75 7.35
CA LEU A 86 9.14 -9.46 6.90
C LEU A 86 10.67 -9.36 6.97
N ASP A 87 11.35 -10.20 7.76
CA ASP A 87 12.83 -10.21 7.83
C ASP A 87 13.45 -10.79 6.55
N LYS A 88 12.65 -11.43 5.68
CA LYS A 88 13.06 -11.86 4.33
C LYS A 88 12.84 -10.81 3.24
N VAL A 89 12.27 -9.65 3.56
CA VAL A 89 11.92 -8.62 2.57
C VAL A 89 13.04 -7.60 2.42
N GLU A 90 13.63 -7.53 1.22
CA GLU A 90 14.68 -6.55 0.94
C GLU A 90 14.10 -5.20 0.48
N LEU A 91 14.67 -4.09 0.95
CA LEU A 91 14.18 -2.74 0.60
C LEU A 91 14.20 -2.46 -0.91
N HIS A 92 15.15 -3.03 -1.65
CA HIS A 92 15.24 -2.86 -3.09
C HIS A 92 14.08 -3.56 -3.85
N GLU A 93 13.53 -4.63 -3.29
CA GLU A 93 12.36 -5.33 -3.86
C GLU A 93 11.10 -4.47 -3.69
N LEU A 94 10.95 -3.83 -2.53
CA LEU A 94 9.85 -2.88 -2.26
C LEU A 94 9.94 -1.63 -3.15
N GLU A 95 11.15 -1.10 -3.41
CA GLU A 95 11.34 -0.01 -4.37
C GLU A 95 10.86 -0.40 -5.76
N TRP A 96 11.27 -1.59 -6.22
CA TRP A 96 10.91 -2.13 -7.53
C TRP A 96 9.39 -2.36 -7.67
N ILE A 97 8.73 -2.91 -6.66
CA ILE A 97 7.26 -3.06 -6.64
C ILE A 97 6.56 -1.70 -6.72
N ALA A 98 7.04 -0.70 -5.97
CA ALA A 98 6.48 0.66 -6.01
C ALA A 98 6.64 1.30 -7.40
N ASP A 99 7.77 1.11 -8.07
CA ASP A 99 8.01 1.55 -9.44
C ASP A 99 7.06 0.86 -10.45
N ARG A 100 6.90 -0.47 -10.36
CA ARG A 100 5.96 -1.23 -11.21
C ARG A 100 4.52 -0.77 -11.04
N ARG A 101 4.06 -0.56 -9.80
CA ARG A 101 2.71 -0.04 -9.52
C ARG A 101 2.52 1.38 -10.05
N MET A 102 3.52 2.26 -9.92
CA MET A 102 3.53 3.59 -10.53
C MET A 102 3.40 3.51 -12.06
N MET A 103 4.23 2.69 -12.73
CA MET A 103 4.19 2.52 -14.19
C MET A 103 2.82 2.04 -14.67
N ARG A 104 2.21 1.05 -13.99
CA ARG A 104 0.85 0.59 -14.34
C ARG A 104 -0.22 1.66 -14.10
N ALA A 105 -0.10 2.49 -13.07
CA ALA A 105 -1.01 3.61 -12.85
C ALA A 105 -0.92 4.66 -13.97
N VAL A 106 0.29 5.00 -14.41
CA VAL A 106 0.52 5.87 -15.59
C VAL A 106 -0.12 5.29 -16.85
N LEU A 107 0.07 4.00 -17.13
CA LEU A 107 -0.52 3.32 -18.29
C LEU A 107 -2.06 3.27 -18.26
N ARG A 108 -2.67 3.29 -17.08
CA ARG A 108 -4.14 3.36 -16.88
C ARG A 108 -4.68 4.80 -16.90
N GLY A 109 -3.83 5.82 -16.98
CA GLY A 109 -4.20 7.23 -16.89
C GLY A 109 -4.54 7.72 -15.47
N ASP A 110 -4.27 6.93 -14.44
CA ASP A 110 -4.50 7.32 -13.04
C ASP A 110 -3.30 8.11 -12.49
N ALA A 111 -3.36 9.43 -12.69
CA ALA A 111 -2.33 10.35 -12.21
C ALA A 111 -2.22 10.41 -10.68
N VAL A 112 -3.31 10.14 -9.94
CA VAL A 112 -3.30 10.22 -8.46
C VAL A 112 -2.59 9.01 -7.88
N GLU A 113 -2.92 7.81 -8.36
CA GLU A 113 -2.29 6.56 -7.94
C GLU A 113 -0.83 6.51 -8.40
N ALA A 114 -0.49 7.04 -9.58
CA ALA A 114 0.90 7.19 -10.02
C ALA A 114 1.72 8.09 -9.07
N LEU A 115 1.19 9.27 -8.68
CA LEU A 115 1.86 10.16 -7.74
C LEU A 115 2.00 9.55 -6.34
N ARG A 116 1.03 8.73 -5.92
CA ARG A 116 1.07 7.98 -4.67
C ARG A 116 2.21 6.97 -4.66
N TRP A 117 2.30 6.10 -5.67
CA TRP A 117 3.39 5.11 -5.76
C TRP A 117 4.77 5.76 -5.97
N ARG A 118 4.85 6.86 -6.72
CA ARG A 118 6.08 7.66 -6.81
C ARG A 118 6.56 8.16 -5.44
N ARG A 119 5.65 8.59 -4.56
CA ARG A 119 6.00 9.00 -3.18
C ARG A 119 6.48 7.81 -2.34
N VAL A 120 5.80 6.66 -2.44
CA VAL A 120 6.22 5.43 -1.75
C VAL A 120 7.65 5.03 -2.16
N ARG A 121 7.93 5.00 -3.47
CA ARG A 121 9.27 4.72 -4.00
C ARG A 121 10.34 5.65 -3.41
N PHE A 122 10.09 6.95 -3.34
CA PHE A 122 11.05 7.92 -2.78
C PHE A 122 11.35 7.71 -1.28
N VAL A 123 10.37 7.27 -0.49
CA VAL A 123 10.60 6.96 0.93
C VAL A 123 11.51 5.74 1.06
N ILE A 124 11.16 4.64 0.36
CA ILE A 124 11.95 3.40 0.37
C ILE A 124 13.39 3.65 -0.14
N GLU A 125 13.54 4.42 -1.22
CA GLU A 125 14.86 4.78 -1.77
C GLU A 125 15.69 5.62 -0.77
N SER A 126 15.05 6.46 0.06
CA SER A 126 15.73 7.18 1.14
C SER A 126 16.20 6.23 2.25
N ASP A 127 15.31 5.34 2.69
CA ASP A 127 15.57 4.39 3.77
C ASP A 127 16.65 3.38 3.38
N ALA A 128 16.63 2.88 2.14
CA ALA A 128 17.66 1.99 1.59
C ALA A 128 19.05 2.65 1.57
N ARG A 129 19.14 3.94 1.20
CA ARG A 129 20.40 4.72 1.27
C ARG A 129 20.85 4.99 2.70
N GLU A 130 19.95 5.04 3.67
CA GLU A 130 20.33 5.15 5.07
C GLU A 130 20.83 3.82 5.62
N LEU A 131 20.14 2.71 5.32
CA LEU A 131 20.57 1.37 5.69
C LEU A 131 21.96 1.04 5.12
N ALA A 132 22.19 1.32 3.83
CA ALA A 132 23.50 1.13 3.20
C ALA A 132 24.62 1.95 3.87
N ARG A 133 24.34 3.18 4.31
CA ARG A 133 25.30 4.00 5.07
C ARG A 133 25.62 3.41 6.45
N ARG A 134 24.64 2.83 7.14
CA ARG A 134 24.83 2.17 8.43
C ARG A 134 25.65 0.89 8.29
N ILE A 135 25.29 0.01 7.34
CA ILE A 135 26.04 -1.21 7.02
C ILE A 135 27.50 -0.89 6.71
N HIS A 136 27.75 0.10 5.84
CA HIS A 136 29.12 0.49 5.51
C HIS A 136 29.91 1.03 6.71
N ALA A 137 29.28 1.79 7.61
CA ALA A 137 29.93 2.26 8.84
C ALA A 137 30.27 1.09 9.79
N ASP A 138 29.37 0.12 9.95
CA ASP A 138 29.61 -1.07 10.77
C ASP A 138 30.71 -1.97 10.17
N GLU A 139 30.77 -2.11 8.84
CA GLU A 139 31.84 -2.81 8.12
C GLU A 139 33.21 -2.14 8.31
N VAL A 140 33.28 -0.81 8.17
CA VAL A 140 34.52 -0.04 8.42
C VAL A 140 34.97 -0.17 9.87
N MET A 141 34.04 -0.13 10.84
CA MET A 141 34.37 -0.31 12.25
C MET A 141 34.83 -1.73 12.58
N ARG A 142 34.23 -2.77 11.97
CA ARG A 142 34.70 -4.16 12.10
C ARG A 142 36.09 -4.34 11.51
N TRP A 143 36.32 -3.83 10.30
CA TRP A 143 37.62 -3.91 9.65
C TRP A 143 38.71 -3.17 10.44
N ALA A 144 38.41 -1.99 10.99
CA ALA A 144 39.35 -1.25 11.84
C ALA A 144 39.65 -1.98 13.17
N PHE A 145 38.70 -2.72 13.74
CA PHE A 145 38.91 -3.57 14.90
C PHE A 145 39.81 -4.77 14.57
N ASP A 146 39.55 -5.45 13.45
CA ASP A 146 40.34 -6.59 12.98
C ASP A 146 41.78 -6.18 12.60
N GLU A 147 41.98 -5.00 12.00
CA GLU A 147 43.31 -4.48 11.62
C GLU A 147 44.12 -3.96 12.82
N SER A 148 43.45 -3.30 13.79
CA SER A 148 44.11 -2.80 15.02
C SER A 148 44.48 -3.91 16.00
N GLY A 149 43.78 -5.05 15.92
CA GLY A 149 43.74 -6.07 16.96
C GLY A 149 43.03 -5.58 18.24
N PRO A 150 42.80 -6.46 19.23
CA PRO A 150 42.37 -6.01 20.55
C PRO A 150 43.41 -5.01 21.09
N PRO A 151 43.00 -3.93 21.77
CA PRO A 151 43.94 -2.95 22.30
C PRO A 151 44.96 -3.69 23.15
N ARG A 152 46.24 -3.58 22.78
CA ARG A 152 47.33 -4.20 23.56
C ARG A 152 47.17 -3.77 25.00
N GLU A 153 46.87 -4.71 25.88
CA GLU A 153 46.90 -4.48 27.31
C GLU A 153 48.25 -3.82 27.60
N ALA A 154 48.20 -2.60 28.13
CA ALA A 154 49.39 -1.89 28.53
C ALA A 154 49.96 -2.68 29.70
N HIS A 155 50.89 -3.60 29.41
CA HIS A 155 51.70 -4.27 30.42
C HIS A 155 52.21 -3.19 31.36
N GLU A 156 51.72 -3.20 32.60
CA GLU A 156 52.17 -2.25 33.61
C GLU A 156 53.68 -2.41 33.75
N ALA A 157 54.40 -1.40 33.28
CA ALA A 157 55.85 -1.37 33.30
C ALA A 157 56.29 -1.20 34.76
N HIS A 158 56.39 -2.33 35.46
CA HIS A 158 56.94 -2.44 36.80
C HIS A 158 58.47 -2.30 36.78
N ASP A 159 58.95 -1.20 36.20
CA ASP A 159 60.38 -0.86 36.16
C ASP A 159 60.78 -0.06 37.41
N VAL A 160 61.34 -0.83 38.35
CA VAL A 160 62.41 -0.47 39.28
C VAL A 160 62.71 1.02 39.51
N ASN A 161 62.39 1.51 40.72
CA ASN A 161 63.03 2.71 41.26
C ASN A 161 64.03 2.30 42.35
N GLY A 162 65.31 2.23 41.99
CA GLY A 162 66.38 1.78 42.86
C GLY A 162 66.75 2.82 43.92
N VAL A 163 66.56 2.47 45.19
CA VAL A 163 67.01 3.29 46.33
C VAL A 163 68.50 3.05 46.57
N ASN A 164 69.37 3.89 46.01
CA ASN A 164 70.80 3.93 46.32
C ASN A 164 71.11 5.05 47.33
N GLY A 165 71.47 4.66 48.56
CA GLY A 165 71.88 5.58 49.64
C GLY A 165 73.29 5.28 50.16
N VAL A 166 74.26 6.13 49.81
CA VAL A 166 75.66 6.18 50.29
C VAL A 166 75.75 7.20 51.43
N SER A 167 76.52 7.08 52.54
CA SER A 167 77.63 6.20 52.97
C SER A 167 77.52 5.97 54.51
N GLY A 168 78.41 5.31 55.26
CA GLY A 168 79.71 4.64 55.01
C GLY A 168 80.53 4.46 56.30
N SER A 169 81.56 3.59 56.27
CA SER A 169 82.73 3.41 57.19
C SER A 169 82.59 3.31 58.73
N GLY A 170 83.25 2.28 59.28
CA GLY A 170 83.65 2.14 60.70
C GLY A 170 83.21 0.79 61.29
N ALA A 171 84.09 -0.11 61.76
CA ALA A 171 85.55 -0.08 61.91
C ALA A 171 86.17 -1.46 61.65
#